data_AF-A0A955JG22-F1
#
_entry.id   AF-A0A955JG22-F1
#
_cell.length_a   1.000
_cell.length_b   1.000
_cell.length_c   1.000
_cell.angle_alpha   90.00
_cell.angle_beta   90.00
_cell.angle_gamma   90.00
#
_symmetry.space_group_name_H-M   'P 1'
#
loop_
_entity.id
_entity.type
_entity.pdbx_description
1 polymer ?
#
loop_
_entity_poly.entity_id
_entity_poly.type
_entity_poly.pdbx_seq_one_letter_code
_entity_poly.pdbx_strand_id
1 'polypeptide(L)'
;MQLAIPCPHCKAEPIRVAKKVWFLYGFLIFARYGSKAVIGCRSCVQNQVLSNFGMVTLGGWWCIPWGLGTPFVMLQNLIALVSGRGDEDALGESLAAMGIPYEQLIIGDDGMTPYQRGVREALLSIITEAVWLDDQVDPRELEVAVALFGEITGEVVTPEVARGIGQRLHPRQSAPFDGFDVDDRSRLMVLNAAVAIVAGGDEVTGAQRAFLDDLCIRLGFPIEVVAELYQAFRIDRVAEARS
;
A
#
# COMPACT_ATOMS: atom_id res chain seq x y z
N MET A 1 -16.52 5.83 0.03
CA MET A 1 -15.06 5.87 -0.21
C MET A 1 -14.36 5.41 1.06
N GLN A 2 -13.57 4.35 1.00
CA GLN A 2 -12.85 3.81 2.15
C GLN A 2 -11.36 3.90 1.84
N LEU A 3 -10.57 4.41 2.77
CA LEU A 3 -9.12 4.42 2.66
C LEU A 3 -8.55 3.17 3.31
N ALA A 4 -7.49 2.60 2.73
CA ALA A 4 -6.86 1.39 3.23
C ALA A 4 -6.04 1.57 4.53
N ILE A 5 -5.82 2.81 4.97
CA ILE A 5 -4.97 3.10 6.13
C ILE A 5 -5.79 3.12 7.41
N PRO A 6 -5.46 2.30 8.43
CA PRO A 6 -6.11 2.34 9.73
C PRO A 6 -5.78 3.65 10.47
N CYS A 7 -6.74 4.14 11.26
CA CYS A 7 -6.56 5.35 12.07
C CYS A 7 -5.39 5.17 13.06
N PRO A 8 -4.41 6.09 13.10
CA PRO A 8 -3.24 5.97 13.97
C PRO A 8 -3.58 6.04 15.47
N HIS A 9 -4.77 6.54 15.81
CA HIS A 9 -5.20 6.75 17.20
C HIS A 9 -5.96 5.55 17.77
N CYS A 10 -6.92 5.00 17.04
CA CYS A 10 -7.75 3.89 17.52
C CYS A 10 -7.42 2.55 16.88
N LYS A 11 -6.75 2.53 15.71
CA LYS A 11 -6.44 1.34 14.90
C LYS A 11 -7.64 0.49 14.45
N ALA A 12 -8.87 0.87 14.82
CA ALA A 12 -10.08 0.11 14.55
C ALA A 12 -10.83 0.59 13.29
N GLU A 13 -10.83 1.91 13.05
CA GLU A 13 -11.51 2.52 11.91
C GLU A 13 -10.49 3.06 10.90
N PRO A 14 -10.81 3.13 9.59
CA PRO A 14 -9.93 3.75 8.61
C PRO A 14 -9.86 5.27 8.81
N ILE A 15 -8.77 5.87 8.32
CA ILE A 15 -8.66 7.33 8.21
C ILE A 15 -9.77 7.83 7.27
N ARG A 16 -10.43 8.93 7.65
CA ARG A 16 -11.51 9.53 6.85
C ARG A 16 -11.41 11.04 6.74
N VAL A 17 -10.80 11.70 7.72
CA VAL A 17 -10.80 13.15 7.80
C VAL A 17 -9.43 13.65 8.22
N ALA A 18 -9.03 14.79 7.66
CA ALA A 18 -7.94 15.61 8.18
C ALA A 18 -8.48 17.00 8.52
N LYS A 19 -8.09 17.52 9.69
CA LYS A 19 -8.47 18.87 10.11
C LYS A 19 -7.23 19.66 10.51
N LYS A 20 -7.12 20.88 9.98
CA LYS A 20 -6.14 21.86 10.44
C LYS A 20 -6.63 22.50 11.71
N VAL A 21 -5.92 22.27 12.81
CA VAL A 21 -6.26 22.77 14.13
C VAL A 21 -5.26 23.84 14.52
N TRP A 22 -5.78 24.99 14.92
CA TRP A 22 -4.96 26.10 15.38
C TRP A 22 -4.80 26.03 16.89
N PHE A 23 -3.62 26.38 17.36
CA PHE A 23 -3.33 26.44 18.78
C PHE A 23 -2.67 27.77 19.13
N LEU A 24 -3.11 28.31 20.26
CA LEU A 24 -2.55 29.46 20.91
C LEU A 24 -2.55 29.14 22.40
N TYR A 25 -1.38 28.82 22.94
CA TYR A 25 -1.21 28.58 24.37
C TYR A 25 0.00 29.36 24.87
N GLY A 26 -0.12 29.87 26.08
CA GLY A 26 0.95 30.61 26.71
C GLY A 26 0.57 31.14 28.07
N PHE A 27 1.55 31.73 28.75
CA PHE A 27 1.39 32.28 30.07
C PHE A 27 2.13 33.60 30.16
N LEU A 28 1.38 34.68 30.42
CA LEU A 28 1.87 36.05 30.51
C LEU A 28 2.56 36.50 29.21
N ILE A 29 3.89 36.47 29.17
CA ILE A 29 4.73 36.97 28.08
C ILE A 29 5.15 35.89 27.07
N PHE A 30 5.05 34.61 27.44
CA PHE A 30 5.41 33.51 26.55
C PHE A 30 4.16 32.95 25.89
N ALA A 31 4.04 33.16 24.57
CA ALA A 31 2.96 32.62 23.76
C ALA A 31 3.54 31.77 22.63
N ARG A 32 2.94 30.60 22.40
CA ARG A 32 3.19 29.78 21.21
C ARG A 32 1.94 29.75 20.38
N TYR A 33 2.06 30.22 19.14
CA TYR A 33 1.03 30.18 18.14
C TYR A 33 1.44 29.24 17.00
N GLY A 34 0.49 28.49 16.46
CA GLY A 34 0.72 27.69 15.28
C GLY A 34 -0.52 26.90 14.86
N SER A 35 -0.32 26.04 13.86
CA SER A 35 -1.33 25.10 13.40
C SER A 35 -0.72 23.72 13.25
N LYS A 36 -1.52 22.68 13.45
CA LYS A 36 -1.16 21.29 13.15
C LYS A 36 -2.29 20.63 12.38
N ALA A 37 -1.94 19.77 11.42
CA ALA A 37 -2.92 18.88 10.79
C ALA A 37 -3.14 17.67 11.69
N VAL A 38 -4.39 17.34 11.97
CA VAL A 38 -4.80 16.15 12.71
C VAL A 38 -5.51 15.23 11.75
N ILE A 39 -4.99 14.02 11.58
CA ILE A 39 -5.46 13.03 10.61
C ILE A 39 -5.98 11.80 11.35
N GLY A 40 -7.15 11.28 10.99
CA GLY A 40 -7.69 10.06 11.60
C GLY A 40 -9.11 9.72 11.21
N CYS A 41 -9.74 8.83 11.98
CA CYS A 41 -11.18 8.61 11.89
C CYS A 41 -11.95 9.79 12.52
N ARG A 42 -13.23 9.94 12.17
CA ARG A 42 -14.03 11.11 12.54
C ARG A 42 -14.09 11.34 14.05
N SER A 43 -14.29 10.28 14.83
CA SER A 43 -14.39 10.34 16.30
C SER A 43 -13.06 10.75 16.95
N CYS A 44 -11.94 10.15 16.54
CA CYS A 44 -10.62 10.49 17.06
C CYS A 44 -10.21 11.94 16.73
N VAL A 45 -10.48 12.40 15.51
CA VAL A 45 -10.17 13.78 15.12
C VAL A 45 -11.05 14.76 15.88
N GLN A 46 -12.36 14.51 16.01
CA GLN A 46 -13.25 15.36 16.81
C GLN A 46 -12.81 15.45 18.27
N ASN A 47 -12.44 14.32 18.90
CA ASN A 47 -11.95 14.30 20.27
C ASN A 47 -10.65 15.10 20.44
N GLN A 48 -9.73 15.03 19.47
CA GLN A 48 -8.51 15.83 19.51
C GLN A 48 -8.75 17.32 19.29
N VAL A 49 -9.64 17.68 18.36
CA VAL A 49 -10.00 19.07 18.12
C VAL A 49 -10.68 19.64 19.38
N LEU A 50 -11.57 18.87 20.02
CA LEU A 50 -12.24 19.26 21.25
C LEU A 50 -11.26 19.42 22.42
N SER A 51 -10.32 18.48 22.56
CA SER A 51 -9.24 18.56 23.56
C SER A 51 -8.38 19.81 23.34
N ASN A 52 -7.98 20.09 22.09
CA ASN A 52 -7.22 21.29 21.75
C ASN A 52 -8.03 22.57 21.98
N PHE A 53 -9.32 22.57 21.64
CA PHE A 53 -10.23 23.67 21.92
C PHE A 53 -10.29 23.96 23.43
N GLY A 54 -10.41 22.93 24.27
CA GLY A 54 -10.36 23.06 25.72
C GLY A 54 -9.03 23.64 26.21
N MET A 55 -7.90 23.15 25.69
CA MET A 55 -6.57 23.69 26.03
C MET A 55 -6.41 25.16 25.65
N VAL A 56 -6.85 25.57 24.44
CA VAL A 56 -6.82 26.97 24.01
C VAL A 56 -7.76 27.83 24.86
N THR A 57 -8.93 27.30 25.21
CA THR A 57 -9.91 28.00 26.06
C THR A 57 -9.38 28.22 27.48
N LEU A 58 -8.53 27.35 28.01
CA LEU A 58 -7.97 27.51 29.35
C LEU A 58 -6.66 28.31 29.35
N GLY A 59 -5.79 28.07 28.35
CA GLY A 59 -4.44 28.63 28.29
C GLY A 59 -4.28 29.89 27.44
N GLY A 60 -5.22 30.21 26.54
CA GLY A 60 -5.09 31.34 25.62
C GLY A 60 -5.36 32.70 26.25
N TRP A 61 -6.21 32.77 27.28
CA TRP A 61 -6.64 34.05 27.87
C TRP A 61 -5.56 34.76 28.70
N TRP A 62 -4.59 34.00 29.22
CA TRP A 62 -3.52 34.53 30.06
C TRP A 62 -2.36 35.11 29.24
N CYS A 63 -2.48 35.09 27.91
CA CYS A 63 -1.66 35.74 26.89
C CYS A 63 -1.73 37.28 26.86
N ILE A 64 -0.70 38.07 27.22
CA ILE A 64 -0.69 39.52 26.89
C ILE A 64 0.36 39.77 25.79
N PRO A 65 0.02 40.40 24.65
CA PRO A 65 -1.29 40.92 24.20
C PRO A 65 -2.18 39.88 23.48
N TRP A 66 -1.70 38.65 23.33
CA TRP A 66 -2.27 37.62 22.45
C TRP A 66 -3.65 37.08 22.87
N GLY A 67 -4.15 37.42 24.06
CA GLY A 67 -5.47 37.02 24.56
C GLY A 67 -6.62 37.47 23.67
N LEU A 68 -6.44 38.57 22.90
CA LEU A 68 -7.40 39.00 21.88
C LEU A 68 -7.44 38.08 20.64
N GLY A 69 -6.38 37.30 20.40
CA GLY A 69 -6.31 36.31 19.33
C GLY A 69 -7.05 35.01 19.67
N THR A 70 -7.21 34.70 20.96
CA THR A 70 -7.84 33.47 21.46
C THR A 70 -9.28 33.28 20.92
N PRO A 71 -10.17 34.28 20.92
CA PRO A 71 -11.50 34.15 20.33
C PRO A 71 -11.49 33.75 18.85
N PHE A 72 -10.54 34.25 18.06
CA PHE A 72 -10.43 33.90 16.63
C PHE A 72 -9.99 32.45 16.44
N VAL A 73 -9.00 31.99 17.20
CA VAL A 73 -8.54 30.59 17.19
C VAL A 73 -9.65 29.65 17.66
N MET A 74 -10.38 30.04 18.71
CA MET A 74 -11.55 29.29 19.19
C MET A 74 -12.65 29.21 18.13
N LEU A 75 -13.00 30.33 17.50
CA LEU A 75 -14.00 30.36 16.44
C LEU A 75 -13.60 29.49 15.26
N GLN A 76 -12.34 29.54 14.83
CA GLN A 76 -11.84 28.71 13.75
C GLN A 76 -11.88 27.21 14.09
N ASN A 77 -11.47 26.84 15.31
CA ASN A 77 -11.55 25.46 15.78
C ASN A 77 -13.00 24.97 15.94
N LEU A 78 -13.92 25.86 16.34
CA LEU A 78 -15.35 25.57 16.42
C LEU A 78 -15.94 25.36 15.02
N ILE A 79 -15.60 26.23 14.07
CA ILE A 79 -15.97 26.05 12.66
C ILE A 79 -15.44 24.71 12.18
N ALA A 80 -14.16 24.39 12.44
CA ALA A 80 -13.58 23.10 12.08
C ALA A 80 -14.29 21.91 12.74
N LEU A 81 -14.84 22.04 13.96
CA LEU A 81 -15.66 20.98 14.58
C LEU A 81 -17.00 20.77 13.87
N VAL A 82 -17.67 21.88 13.53
CA VAL A 82 -19.03 21.87 12.97
C VAL A 82 -19.04 21.62 11.46
N SER A 83 -18.04 22.11 10.72
CA SER A 83 -17.91 21.89 9.29
C SER A 83 -17.43 20.47 9.03
N GLY A 84 -18.28 19.67 8.37
CA GLY A 84 -17.87 18.42 7.72
C GLY A 84 -17.51 18.62 6.23
N ARG A 85 -17.38 19.86 5.77
CA ARG A 85 -17.01 20.20 4.39
C ARG A 85 -15.49 20.35 4.28
N GLY A 86 -14.89 19.79 3.24
CA GLY A 86 -13.46 19.90 2.94
C GLY A 86 -12.57 18.88 3.67
N ASP A 87 -13.15 17.88 4.34
CA ASP A 87 -12.38 16.86 5.06
C ASP A 87 -11.57 15.96 4.10
N GLU A 88 -12.04 15.77 2.87
CA GLU A 88 -11.35 14.99 1.82
C GLU A 88 -10.22 15.80 1.16
N ASP A 89 -10.47 17.04 0.76
CA ASP A 89 -9.44 17.91 0.16
C ASP A 89 -8.28 18.16 1.14
N ALA A 90 -8.59 18.49 2.39
CA ALA A 90 -7.57 18.69 3.44
C ALA A 90 -6.78 17.41 3.74
N LEU A 91 -7.43 16.24 3.59
CA LEU A 91 -6.77 14.94 3.73
C LEU A 91 -5.84 14.66 2.55
N GLY A 92 -6.30 14.93 1.33
CA GLY A 92 -5.50 14.85 0.12
C GLY A 92 -4.27 15.74 0.19
N GLU A 93 -4.42 17.01 0.58
CA GLU A 93 -3.30 17.94 0.79
C GLU A 93 -2.31 17.44 1.85
N SER A 94 -2.83 16.91 2.97
CA SER A 94 -1.98 16.40 4.05
C SER A 94 -1.20 15.15 3.66
N LEU A 95 -1.80 14.26 2.85
CA LEU A 95 -1.15 13.07 2.33
C LEU A 95 -0.15 13.39 1.22
N ALA A 96 -0.50 14.31 0.32
CA ALA A 96 0.39 14.82 -0.72
C ALA A 96 1.63 15.49 -0.12
N ALA A 97 1.48 16.24 0.99
CA ALA A 97 2.60 16.79 1.74
C ALA A 97 3.54 15.72 2.35
N MET A 98 3.06 14.48 2.52
CA MET A 98 3.87 13.33 2.92
C MET A 98 4.38 12.51 1.73
N GLY A 99 4.13 12.95 0.49
CA GLY A 99 4.51 12.23 -0.73
C GLY A 99 3.63 11.02 -1.04
N ILE A 100 2.45 10.91 -0.43
CA ILE A 100 1.52 9.80 -0.67
C ILE A 100 0.33 10.34 -1.48
N PRO A 101 0.19 9.99 -2.76
CA PRO A 101 -0.95 10.43 -3.56
C PRO A 101 -2.24 9.80 -3.02
N TYR A 102 -3.27 10.63 -2.83
CA TYR A 102 -4.54 10.24 -2.24
C TYR A 102 -5.22 9.13 -3.04
N GLU A 103 -5.10 9.18 -4.36
CA GLU A 103 -5.73 8.29 -5.31
C GLU A 103 -5.29 6.84 -5.11
N GLN A 104 -4.02 6.62 -4.71
CA GLN A 104 -3.47 5.30 -4.47
C GLN A 104 -3.99 4.64 -3.18
N LEU A 105 -4.68 5.37 -2.32
CA LEU A 105 -5.19 4.86 -1.04
C LEU A 105 -6.68 4.51 -1.07
N ILE A 106 -7.37 4.87 -2.15
CA ILE A 106 -8.80 4.63 -2.32
C ILE A 106 -9.04 3.15 -2.55
N ILE A 107 -9.79 2.52 -1.66
CA ILE A 107 -10.28 1.15 -1.88
C ILE A 107 -11.42 1.20 -2.91
N GLY A 108 -11.25 0.44 -3.99
CA GLY A 108 -12.29 0.23 -5.00
C GLY A 108 -13.40 -0.71 -4.51
N ASP A 109 -14.40 -0.94 -5.34
CA ASP A 109 -15.52 -1.85 -5.02
C ASP A 109 -15.04 -3.32 -4.85
N ASP A 110 -13.87 -3.64 -5.39
CA ASP A 110 -13.19 -4.92 -5.26
C ASP A 110 -12.41 -5.08 -3.94
N GLY A 111 -12.44 -4.08 -3.06
CA GLY A 111 -11.71 -4.10 -1.80
C GLY A 111 -10.21 -3.80 -1.95
N MET A 112 -9.74 -3.46 -3.15
CA MET A 112 -8.32 -3.20 -3.43
C MET A 112 -8.01 -1.75 -3.75
N THR A 113 -6.83 -1.30 -3.33
CA THR A 113 -6.26 -0.02 -3.79
C THR A 113 -5.76 -0.14 -5.23
N PRO A 114 -5.61 0.99 -5.97
CA PRO A 114 -4.99 0.97 -7.29
C PRO A 114 -3.59 0.34 -7.29
N TYR A 115 -2.82 0.57 -6.22
CA TYR A 115 -1.52 -0.07 -6.03
C TYR A 115 -1.64 -1.59 -5.97
N GLN A 116 -2.53 -2.11 -5.12
CA GLN A 116 -2.77 -3.55 -4.99
C GLN A 116 -3.26 -4.17 -6.31
N ARG A 117 -4.13 -3.47 -7.05
CA ARG A 117 -4.57 -3.91 -8.38
C ARG A 117 -3.40 -3.99 -9.36
N GLY A 118 -2.54 -2.99 -9.38
CA GLY A 118 -1.33 -2.98 -10.20
C GLY A 118 -0.39 -4.14 -9.89
N VAL A 119 -0.12 -4.39 -8.59
CA VAL A 119 0.70 -5.54 -8.16
C VAL A 119 0.04 -6.87 -8.55
N ARG A 120 -1.28 -7.01 -8.39
CA ARG A 120 -2.02 -8.21 -8.78
C ARG A 120 -1.93 -8.47 -10.28
N GLU A 121 -2.14 -7.44 -11.09
CA GLU A 121 -2.06 -7.51 -12.56
C GLU A 121 -0.63 -7.85 -13.02
N ALA A 122 0.38 -7.25 -12.40
CA ALA A 122 1.79 -7.56 -12.65
C ALA A 122 2.12 -9.02 -12.35
N LEU A 123 1.69 -9.52 -11.18
CA LEU A 123 1.88 -10.92 -10.79
C LEU A 123 1.18 -11.85 -11.77
N LEU A 124 -0.05 -11.55 -12.19
CA LEU A 124 -0.76 -12.37 -13.18
C LEU A 124 -0.03 -12.39 -14.52
N SER A 125 0.49 -11.24 -15.00
CA SER A 125 1.27 -11.19 -16.23
C SER A 125 2.52 -12.06 -16.13
N ILE A 126 3.22 -12.00 -15.01
CA ILE A 126 4.48 -12.72 -14.83
C ILE A 126 4.27 -14.20 -14.60
N ILE A 127 3.24 -14.58 -13.85
CA ILE A 127 2.74 -15.96 -13.76
C ILE A 127 2.39 -16.48 -15.16
N THR A 128 1.70 -15.65 -15.98
CA THR A 128 1.36 -16.02 -17.36
C THR A 128 2.62 -16.32 -18.16
N GLU A 129 3.55 -15.36 -18.18
CA GLU A 129 4.78 -15.47 -18.94
C GLU A 129 5.59 -16.69 -18.48
N ALA A 130 5.77 -16.88 -17.18
CA ALA A 130 6.56 -17.97 -16.60
C ALA A 130 5.98 -19.36 -16.92
N VAL A 131 4.66 -19.54 -16.76
CA VAL A 131 3.99 -20.84 -16.96
C VAL A 131 3.85 -21.21 -18.44
N TRP A 132 3.95 -20.24 -19.36
CA TRP A 132 3.78 -20.46 -20.80
C TRP A 132 5.07 -20.36 -21.62
N LEU A 133 6.24 -20.34 -20.98
CA LEU A 133 7.53 -20.20 -21.68
C LEU A 133 7.76 -21.25 -22.76
N ASP A 134 7.23 -22.46 -22.55
CA ASP A 134 7.53 -23.65 -23.32
C ASP A 134 6.38 -24.08 -24.26
N ASP A 135 5.36 -23.21 -24.43
CA ASP A 135 4.06 -23.52 -25.07
C ASP A 135 3.31 -24.71 -24.43
N GLN A 136 3.77 -25.18 -23.26
CA GLN A 136 3.17 -26.24 -22.45
C GLN A 136 3.09 -25.80 -21.00
N VAL A 137 1.96 -26.06 -20.36
CA VAL A 137 1.73 -25.75 -18.95
C VAL A 137 2.13 -26.97 -18.11
N ASP A 138 3.22 -26.87 -17.36
CA ASP A 138 3.55 -27.87 -16.34
C ASP A 138 2.54 -27.76 -15.18
N PRO A 139 1.80 -28.84 -14.82
CA PRO A 139 0.87 -28.83 -13.70
C PRO A 139 1.48 -28.38 -12.36
N ARG A 140 2.77 -28.64 -12.12
CA ARG A 140 3.47 -28.26 -10.89
C ARG A 140 3.75 -26.76 -10.83
N GLU A 141 4.19 -26.18 -11.94
CA GLU A 141 4.41 -24.73 -12.04
C GLU A 141 3.09 -23.97 -11.87
N LEU A 142 2.01 -24.49 -12.46
CA LEU A 142 0.66 -23.94 -12.29
C LEU A 142 0.18 -24.04 -10.83
N GLU A 143 0.43 -25.16 -10.15
CA GLU A 143 0.08 -25.34 -8.74
C GLU A 143 0.83 -24.33 -7.84
N VAL A 144 2.14 -24.18 -8.04
CA VAL A 144 2.97 -23.20 -7.31
C VAL A 144 2.50 -21.78 -7.60
N ALA A 145 2.22 -21.45 -8.87
CA ALA A 145 1.73 -20.13 -9.27
C ALA A 145 0.38 -19.79 -8.61
N VAL A 146 -0.54 -20.75 -8.58
CA VAL A 146 -1.84 -20.62 -7.92
C VAL A 146 -1.69 -20.41 -6.42
N ALA A 147 -0.82 -21.19 -5.76
CA ALA A 147 -0.56 -21.06 -4.33
C ALA A 147 0.04 -19.69 -3.98
N LEU A 148 1.08 -19.26 -4.71
CA LEU A 148 1.73 -17.97 -4.50
C LEU A 148 0.78 -16.79 -4.78
N PHE A 149 -0.05 -16.90 -5.82
CA PHE A 149 -1.04 -15.87 -6.11
C PHE A 149 -2.01 -15.69 -4.93
N GLY A 150 -2.51 -16.79 -4.36
CA GLY A 150 -3.37 -16.76 -3.18
C GLY A 150 -2.69 -16.18 -1.95
N GLU A 151 -1.44 -16.57 -1.69
CA GLU A 151 -0.66 -16.06 -0.57
C GLU A 151 -0.42 -14.54 -0.66
N ILE A 152 0.01 -14.07 -1.83
CA ILE A 152 0.37 -12.66 -2.03
C ILE A 152 -0.88 -11.76 -2.04
N THR A 153 -1.95 -12.19 -2.69
CA THR A 153 -3.19 -11.40 -2.78
C THR A 153 -4.08 -11.53 -1.55
N GLY A 154 -3.88 -12.58 -0.74
CA GLY A 154 -4.80 -12.97 0.32
C GLY A 154 -6.14 -13.49 -0.19
N GLU A 155 -6.29 -13.70 -1.51
CA GLU A 155 -7.50 -14.26 -2.10
C GLU A 155 -7.55 -15.78 -1.89
N VAL A 156 -8.73 -16.29 -1.53
CA VAL A 156 -8.97 -17.74 -1.52
C VAL A 156 -9.02 -18.21 -2.97
N VAL A 157 -7.96 -18.89 -3.41
CA VAL A 157 -7.90 -19.40 -4.79
C VAL A 157 -8.80 -20.62 -4.92
N THR A 158 -10.00 -20.41 -5.46
CA THR A 158 -10.91 -21.50 -5.79
C THR A 158 -10.45 -22.21 -7.07
N PRO A 159 -10.88 -23.45 -7.32
CA PRO A 159 -10.65 -24.12 -8.59
C PRO A 159 -11.22 -23.36 -9.79
N GLU A 160 -12.22 -22.49 -9.63
CA GLU A 160 -12.64 -21.57 -10.69
C GLU A 160 -11.64 -20.44 -10.91
N VAL A 161 -11.08 -19.85 -9.85
CA VAL A 161 -10.05 -18.81 -9.96
C VAL A 161 -8.80 -19.40 -10.61
N ALA A 162 -8.33 -20.58 -10.21
CA ALA A 162 -7.21 -21.27 -10.83
C ALA A 162 -7.45 -21.55 -12.33
N ARG A 163 -8.65 -22.02 -12.70
CA ARG A 163 -9.04 -22.21 -14.11
C ARG A 163 -9.17 -20.89 -14.87
N GLY A 164 -9.72 -19.87 -14.23
CA GLY A 164 -9.90 -18.54 -14.80
C GLY A 164 -8.57 -17.83 -15.02
N ILE A 165 -7.63 -18.01 -14.10
CA ILE A 165 -6.22 -17.68 -14.28
C ILE A 165 -5.74 -18.42 -15.52
N GLY A 166 -5.73 -19.75 -15.55
CA GLY A 166 -5.25 -20.53 -16.70
C GLY A 166 -5.87 -20.15 -18.06
N GLN A 167 -7.15 -19.77 -18.10
CA GLN A 167 -7.84 -19.28 -19.31
C GLN A 167 -7.44 -17.85 -19.70
N ARG A 168 -7.16 -16.97 -18.73
CA ARG A 168 -6.68 -15.60 -18.94
C ARG A 168 -5.17 -15.54 -19.20
N LEU A 169 -4.41 -16.55 -18.75
CA LEU A 169 -2.97 -16.68 -19.00
C LEU A 169 -2.65 -16.99 -20.47
N HIS A 170 -3.49 -16.67 -21.46
CA HIS A 170 -3.10 -16.86 -22.86
C HIS A 170 -2.14 -15.72 -23.26
N PRO A 171 -0.90 -15.98 -23.72
CA PRO A 171 0.14 -14.95 -23.97
C PRO A 171 -0.26 -13.83 -24.94
N ARG A 172 -1.29 -14.08 -25.76
CA ARG A 172 -1.85 -13.11 -26.72
C ARG A 172 -2.77 -12.07 -26.09
N GLN A 173 -3.19 -12.26 -24.85
CA GLN A 173 -4.16 -11.41 -24.16
C GLN A 173 -3.55 -10.63 -22.99
N SER A 174 -2.38 -11.04 -22.48
CA SER A 174 -1.65 -10.25 -21.50
C SER A 174 -1.02 -9.03 -22.17
N ALA A 175 -1.36 -7.84 -21.66
CA ALA A 175 -0.59 -6.65 -21.98
C ALA A 175 0.84 -6.86 -21.46
N PRO A 176 1.89 -6.52 -22.23
CA PRO A 176 3.25 -6.62 -21.75
C PRO A 176 3.40 -5.82 -20.46
N PHE A 177 4.10 -6.41 -19.48
CA PHE A 177 4.44 -5.71 -18.25
C PHE A 177 5.39 -4.54 -18.58
N ASP A 178 4.82 -3.33 -18.69
CA ASP A 178 5.53 -2.12 -19.10
C ASP A 178 5.82 -1.26 -17.86
N GLY A 179 6.77 -1.73 -17.05
CA GLY A 179 7.38 -1.00 -15.93
C GLY A 179 6.42 -0.27 -14.99
N PHE A 180 5.90 -0.96 -13.98
CA PHE A 180 5.22 -0.27 -12.89
C PHE A 180 6.21 0.57 -12.06
N ASP A 181 5.78 1.76 -11.66
CA ASP A 181 6.35 2.50 -10.52
C ASP A 181 5.98 1.78 -9.21
N VAL A 182 6.49 0.56 -9.05
CA VAL A 182 6.41 -0.21 -7.81
C VAL A 182 7.67 -0.01 -6.99
N ASP A 183 7.48 0.04 -5.67
CA ASP A 183 8.60 0.05 -4.75
C ASP A 183 9.49 -1.21 -4.90
N ASP A 184 10.73 -1.12 -4.43
CA ASP A 184 11.73 -2.19 -4.50
C ASP A 184 11.23 -3.51 -3.89
N ARG A 185 10.37 -3.43 -2.87
CA ARG A 185 9.82 -4.60 -2.18
C ARG A 185 8.82 -5.33 -3.07
N SER A 186 7.93 -4.61 -3.75
CA SER A 186 6.99 -5.21 -4.69
C SER A 186 7.70 -5.76 -5.92
N ARG A 187 8.74 -5.09 -6.43
CA ARG A 187 9.58 -5.64 -7.50
C ARG A 187 10.25 -6.94 -7.08
N LEU A 188 10.82 -7.00 -5.87
CA LEU A 188 11.45 -8.20 -5.35
C LEU A 188 10.44 -9.33 -5.12
N MET A 189 9.25 -9.01 -4.61
CA MET A 189 8.16 -9.99 -4.41
C MET A 189 7.75 -10.64 -5.73
N VAL A 190 7.63 -9.83 -6.79
CA VAL A 190 7.33 -10.30 -8.14
C VAL A 190 8.43 -11.21 -8.68
N LEU A 191 9.70 -10.81 -8.53
CA LEU A 191 10.85 -11.64 -8.93
C LEU A 191 10.89 -12.96 -8.16
N ASN A 192 10.68 -12.93 -6.85
CA ASN A 192 10.61 -14.14 -6.01
C ASN A 192 9.51 -15.08 -6.47
N ALA A 193 8.33 -14.55 -6.81
CA ALA A 193 7.24 -15.37 -7.32
C ALA A 193 7.62 -16.05 -8.63
N ALA A 194 8.24 -15.33 -9.57
CA ALA A 194 8.71 -15.91 -10.83
C ALA A 194 9.76 -17.02 -10.63
N VAL A 195 10.74 -16.78 -9.76
CA VAL A 195 11.79 -17.76 -9.41
C VAL A 195 11.17 -19.00 -8.78
N ALA A 196 10.22 -18.84 -7.85
CA ALA A 196 9.55 -19.94 -7.18
C ALA A 196 8.73 -20.81 -8.16
N ILE A 197 8.05 -20.18 -9.13
CA ILE A 197 7.30 -20.89 -10.17
C ILE A 197 8.24 -21.72 -11.04
N VAL A 198 9.28 -21.09 -11.59
CA VAL A 198 10.30 -21.75 -12.43
C VAL A 198 11.04 -22.87 -11.68
N ALA A 199 11.31 -22.67 -10.39
CA ALA A 199 11.95 -23.69 -9.54
C ALA A 199 10.97 -24.77 -9.03
N GLY A 200 9.67 -24.64 -9.34
CA GLY A 200 8.64 -25.64 -9.03
C GLY A 200 8.82 -26.93 -9.83
N GLY A 201 9.32 -26.82 -11.07
CA GLY A 201 9.63 -27.93 -11.97
C GLY A 201 10.87 -28.75 -11.57
N ASP A 202 11.15 -29.82 -12.32
CA ASP A 202 12.27 -30.74 -12.02
C ASP A 202 13.64 -30.17 -12.44
N GLU A 203 13.71 -29.43 -13.55
CA GLU A 203 14.93 -28.79 -14.05
C GLU A 203 14.61 -27.43 -14.69
N VAL A 204 15.46 -26.42 -14.42
CA VAL A 204 15.31 -25.09 -15.05
C VAL A 204 15.89 -25.11 -16.45
N THR A 205 15.05 -24.85 -17.43
CA THR A 205 15.43 -24.83 -18.85
C THR A 205 16.21 -23.56 -19.20
N GLY A 206 16.90 -23.58 -20.35
CA GLY A 206 17.58 -22.38 -20.86
C GLY A 206 16.62 -21.22 -21.14
N ALA A 207 15.39 -21.53 -21.57
CA ALA A 207 14.34 -20.53 -21.81
C ALA A 207 13.87 -19.89 -20.50
N GLN A 208 13.67 -20.69 -19.46
CA GLN A 208 13.32 -20.22 -18.12
C GLN A 208 14.40 -19.34 -17.49
N ARG A 209 15.68 -19.71 -17.65
CA ARG A 209 16.78 -18.85 -17.20
C ARG A 209 16.80 -17.52 -17.96
N ALA A 210 16.66 -17.54 -19.28
CA ALA A 210 16.62 -16.33 -20.10
C ALA A 210 15.44 -15.41 -19.71
N PHE A 211 14.28 -15.99 -19.39
CA PHE A 211 13.12 -15.27 -18.89
C PHE A 211 13.40 -14.59 -17.54
N LEU A 212 14.01 -15.29 -16.58
CA LEU A 212 14.33 -14.72 -15.27
C LEU A 212 15.36 -13.58 -15.38
N ASP A 213 16.37 -13.74 -16.26
CA ASP A 213 17.36 -12.70 -16.52
C ASP A 213 16.71 -11.45 -17.15
N ASP A 214 15.82 -11.64 -18.14
CA ASP A 214 15.05 -10.54 -18.75
C ASP A 214 14.13 -9.85 -17.73
N LEU A 215 13.41 -10.63 -16.93
CA LEU A 215 12.53 -10.10 -15.89
C LEU A 215 13.33 -9.31 -14.84
N CYS A 216 14.49 -9.79 -14.45
CA CYS A 216 15.39 -9.11 -13.53
C CYS A 216 15.82 -7.73 -14.08
N ILE A 217 16.20 -7.67 -15.35
CA ILE A 217 16.54 -6.42 -16.04
C ILE A 217 15.33 -5.48 -16.12
N ARG A 218 14.14 -5.98 -16.49
CA ARG A 218 12.89 -5.20 -16.54
C ARG A 218 12.51 -4.62 -15.17
N LEU A 219 12.77 -5.37 -14.10
CA LEU A 219 12.55 -4.93 -12.73
C LEU A 219 13.69 -4.03 -12.19
N GLY A 220 14.77 -3.82 -12.96
CA GLY A 220 15.89 -2.97 -12.58
C GLY A 220 16.78 -3.55 -11.49
N PHE A 221 16.83 -4.88 -11.37
CA PHE A 221 17.75 -5.58 -10.48
C PHE A 221 19.02 -6.05 -11.22
N PRO A 222 20.15 -6.21 -10.51
CA PRO A 222 21.33 -6.85 -11.07
C PRO A 222 21.08 -8.36 -11.23
N ILE A 223 21.56 -8.95 -12.34
CA ILE A 223 21.29 -10.35 -12.73
C ILE A 223 21.75 -11.34 -11.64
N GLU A 224 22.77 -10.99 -10.87
CA GLU A 224 23.29 -11.77 -9.75
C GLU A 224 22.21 -12.11 -8.71
N VAL A 225 21.21 -11.24 -8.54
CA VAL A 225 20.08 -11.47 -7.61
C VAL A 225 19.29 -12.71 -7.99
N VAL A 226 19.12 -13.01 -9.28
CA VAL A 226 18.42 -14.23 -9.73
C VAL A 226 19.16 -15.48 -9.27
N ALA A 227 20.50 -15.47 -9.38
CA ALA A 227 21.32 -16.60 -8.96
C ALA A 227 21.25 -16.82 -7.45
N GLU A 228 21.27 -15.75 -6.65
CA GLU A 228 21.12 -15.81 -5.20
C GLU A 228 19.75 -16.35 -4.78
N LEU A 229 18.67 -15.81 -5.36
CA LEU A 229 17.30 -16.25 -5.09
C LEU A 229 17.09 -17.72 -5.47
N TYR A 230 17.63 -18.14 -6.61
CA TYR A 230 17.53 -19.53 -7.05
C TYR A 230 18.27 -20.49 -6.11
N GLN A 231 19.46 -20.10 -5.62
CA GLN A 231 20.18 -20.92 -4.64
C GLN A 231 19.43 -21.01 -3.30
N ALA A 232 18.86 -19.91 -2.83
CA ALA A 232 18.06 -19.90 -1.61
C ALA A 232 16.87 -20.86 -1.72
N PHE A 233 16.10 -20.77 -2.81
CA PHE A 233 14.93 -21.62 -3.03
C PHE A 233 15.27 -23.11 -3.10
N ARG A 234 16.41 -23.45 -3.73
CA ARG A 234 16.90 -24.83 -3.81
C ARG A 234 17.28 -25.39 -2.44
N ILE A 235 17.85 -24.58 -1.56
CA ILE A 235 18.21 -24.99 -0.20
C ILE A 235 16.96 -25.32 0.60
N ASP A 236 15.93 -24.47 0.51
CA ASP A 236 14.67 -24.64 1.25
C ASP A 236 13.93 -25.92 0.83
N ARG A 237 13.80 -26.20 -0.48
CA ARG A 237 13.17 -27.46 -0.95
C ARG A 237 13.92 -28.71 -0.49
N VAL A 238 15.25 -28.66 -0.46
CA VAL A 238 16.06 -29.80 0.03
C VAL A 238 15.86 -30.00 1.54
N ALA A 239 15.60 -28.94 2.29
CA ALA A 239 15.28 -29.04 3.71
C ALA A 239 13.88 -29.65 3.93
N GLU A 240 12.87 -29.18 3.19
CA GLU A 240 11.50 -29.71 3.25
C GLU A 240 11.41 -31.19 2.84
N ALA A 241 12.16 -31.61 1.82
CA ALA A 241 12.19 -33.02 1.40
C ALA A 241 12.82 -33.97 2.43
N ARG A 242 13.49 -33.45 3.47
CA ARG A 242 14.13 -34.24 4.54
C ARG A 242 13.30 -34.31 5.83
N SER A 243 12.29 -33.46 5.99
CA SER A 243 11.38 -33.45 7.14
C SER A 243 10.18 -34.36 6.92
#